data_AF-A0A2M9KY66-F1
#
_entry.id   AF-A0A2M9KY66-F1
#
_cell.length_a   1.000
_cell.length_b   1.000
_cell.length_c   1.000
_cell.angle_alpha   90.00
_cell.angle_beta   90.00
_cell.angle_gamma   90.00
#
_symmetry.space_group_name_H-M   'P 1'
#
loop_
_entity.id
_entity.type
_entity.pdbx_description
1 polymer ?
#
loop_
_entity_poly.entity_id
_entity_poly.type
_entity_poly.pdbx_seq_one_letter_code
_entity_poly.pdbx_strand_id
1 'polypeptide(L)' 'MTDPTGPDDNPDAHIVITRAQLGGRHYERTDKIDPLYLYDPEFRLALDKCQQRLADEIQQQITFEQDVLPPTGTAPM' A
#
# COMPACT_ATOMS: atom_id res chain seq x y z
N MET A 1 30.81 8.31 7.53
CA MET A 1 30.81 7.17 6.58
C MET A 1 29.37 6.72 6.46
N THR A 2 28.87 6.73 5.22
CA THR A 2 27.64 6.09 4.70
C THR A 2 27.45 4.70 5.32
N ASP A 3 26.25 4.29 5.74
CA ASP A 3 25.08 4.08 4.90
C ASP A 3 23.76 4.26 5.71
N PRO A 4 22.74 4.96 5.19
CA PRO A 4 21.41 4.95 5.80
C PRO A 4 20.85 3.55 5.55
N THR A 5 20.73 2.75 6.62
CA THR A 5 20.09 1.45 6.59
C THR A 5 18.87 1.53 5.69
N GLY A 6 18.89 0.76 4.60
CA GLY A 6 17.83 0.72 3.60
C GLY A 6 16.45 0.52 4.23
N PRO A 7 15.36 0.72 3.46
CA PRO A 7 14.00 0.72 3.99
C PRO A 7 13.81 -0.48 4.90
N ASP A 8 13.63 -0.17 6.19
CA ASP A 8 13.39 -1.04 7.34
C ASP A 8 12.79 -2.38 6.89
N ASP A 9 13.60 -3.44 6.91
CA ASP A 9 13.08 -4.80 6.79
C ASP A 9 12.46 -5.16 8.14
N ASN A 10 11.38 -4.46 8.52
CA ASN A 10 10.63 -4.76 9.71
C ASN A 10 9.91 -6.10 9.48
N PRO A 11 10.28 -7.18 10.20
CA PRO A 11 9.65 -8.49 10.02
C PRO A 11 8.16 -8.49 10.39
N ASP A 12 7.69 -7.47 11.11
CA ASP A 12 6.29 -7.25 11.47
C ASP A 12 5.52 -6.37 10.46
N ALA A 13 6.16 -5.91 9.39
CA ALA A 13 5.50 -5.13 8.35
C ALA A 13 4.45 -5.96 7.59
N HIS A 14 3.27 -5.36 7.41
CA HIS A 14 2.23 -5.92 6.57
C HIS A 14 2.56 -5.67 5.10
N ILE A 15 2.19 -6.61 4.24
CA ILE A 15 2.30 -6.42 2.80
C ILE A 15 0.95 -5.92 2.30
N VAL A 16 0.92 -4.69 1.78
CA VAL A 16 -0.27 -4.11 1.17
C VAL A 16 -0.13 -4.20 -0.34
N ILE A 17 -1.03 -4.94 -0.97
CA ILE A 17 -1.12 -5.06 -2.42
C ILE A 17 -2.24 -4.14 -2.88
N THR A 18 -1.90 -3.09 -3.63
CA THR A 18 -2.86 -2.20 -4.26
C THR A 18 -2.96 -2.55 -5.74
N ARG A 19 -4.16 -2.92 -6.19
CA ARG A 19 -4.49 -3.17 -7.60
C ARG A 19 -5.36 -2.04 -8.12
N ALA A 20 -5.10 -1.64 -9.36
CA ALA A 20 -5.89 -0.63 -10.05
C ALA A 20 -6.20 -1.08 -11.48
N GLN A 21 -7.44 -0.87 -11.91
CA GLN A 21 -7.86 -1.08 -13.30
C GLN A 21 -8.13 0.25 -13.98
N LEU A 22 -7.46 0.50 -15.10
CA LEU A 22 -7.58 1.73 -15.89
C LEU A 22 -7.63 1.40 -17.37
N GLY A 23 -8.73 1.74 -18.05
CA GLY A 23 -8.85 1.58 -19.51
C GLY A 23 -8.61 0.16 -20.01
N GLY A 24 -8.99 -0.86 -19.22
CA GLY A 24 -8.76 -2.28 -19.51
C GLY A 24 -7.34 -2.78 -19.23
N ARG A 25 -6.47 -1.94 -18.63
CA ARG A 25 -5.14 -2.31 -18.16
C ARG A 25 -5.15 -2.54 -16.66
N HIS A 26 -4.39 -3.55 -16.22
CA HIS A 26 -4.20 -3.88 -14.81
C HIS A 26 -2.87 -3.32 -14.32
N TYR A 27 -2.91 -2.67 -13.18
CA TYR A 27 -1.75 -2.17 -12.45
C TYR A 27 -1.76 -2.81 -11.07
N GLU A 28 -0.61 -3.27 -10.62
CA GLU A 28 -0.42 -3.83 -9.29
C GLU A 28 0.82 -3.20 -8.67
N ARG A 29 0.69 -2.84 -7.40
CA ARG A 29 1.78 -2.34 -6.58
C ARG A 29 1.76 -3.08 -5.25
N THR A 30 2.93 -3.51 -4.81
CA THR A 30 3.13 -4.14 -3.51
C THR A 30 3.97 -3.22 -2.65
N ASP A 31 3.45 -2.84 -1.48
CA ASP A 31 4.12 -1.99 -0.51
C ASP A 31 4.27 -2.75 0.81
N LYS A 32 5.41 -2.59 1.50
CA LYS A 32 5.58 -3.03 2.89
C LYS A 32 5.21 -1.86 3.79
N ILE A 33 4.25 -2.05 4.69
CA ILE A 33 3.73 -1.01 5.59
C ILE A 33 3.82 -1.51 7.02
N ASP A 34 4.45 -0.71 7.90
CA ASP A 34 4.45 -1.04 9.32
C ASP A 34 3.03 -1.08 9.88
N PRO A 35 2.74 -2.03 10.79
CA PRO A 35 1.41 -2.18 11.38
C PRO A 35 0.92 -0.89 12.06
N LEU A 36 1.85 -0.09 12.60
CA LEU A 36 1.56 1.22 13.20
C LEU A 36 0.84 2.17 12.23
N TYR A 37 1.19 2.15 10.95
CA TYR A 37 0.60 3.01 9.93
C TYR A 37 -0.65 2.40 9.30
N LEU A 38 -0.79 1.08 9.32
CA LEU A 38 -1.94 0.39 8.71
C LEU A 38 -3.27 0.74 9.40
N TYR A 39 -3.24 0.92 10.73
CA TYR A 39 -4.39 1.31 11.54
C TYR A 39 -4.50 2.81 11.75
N ASP A 40 -3.58 3.59 11.20
CA ASP A 40 -3.61 5.04 11.30
C ASP A 40 -4.68 5.61 10.34
N PRO A 41 -5.72 6.28 10.86
CA PRO A 41 -6.80 6.79 10.02
C PRO A 41 -6.34 7.95 9.11
N GLU A 42 -5.31 8.71 9.51
CA GLU A 42 -4.76 9.79 8.69
C GLU A 42 -3.98 9.21 7.51
N PHE A 43 -3.24 8.12 7.71
CA PHE A 43 -2.55 7.40 6.65
C PHE A 43 -3.53 6.85 5.61
N ARG A 44 -4.62 6.19 6.05
CA ARG A 44 -5.67 5.70 5.15
C ARG A 44 -6.33 6.85 4.38
N LEU A 45 -6.66 7.95 5.06
CA LEU A 45 -7.23 9.13 4.42
C LEU A 45 -6.29 9.74 3.36
N ALA A 46 -4.97 9.72 3.62
CA ALA A 46 -3.98 10.20 2.68
C ALA A 46 -3.89 9.30 1.43
N LEU A 47 -3.94 7.97 1.61
CA LEU A 47 -3.99 7.01 0.50
C LEU A 47 -5.25 7.20 -0.36
N ASP A 48 -6.42 7.30 0.27
CA ASP A 48 -7.69 7.54 -0.43
C ASP A 48 -7.65 8.85 -1.24
N LYS A 49 -7.12 9.93 -0.64
CA LYS A 49 -6.95 11.22 -1.34
C LYS A 49 -6.02 11.13 -2.55
N CYS A 50 -4.91 10.39 -2.44
CA CYS A 50 -4.01 10.18 -3.55
C CYS A 50 -4.67 9.39 -4.68
N GLN A 51 -5.42 8.34 -4.36
CA GLN A 51 -6.15 7.53 -5.33
C GLN A 51 -7.26 8.35 -6.02
N GLN A 52 -8.02 9.14 -5.26
CA GLN A 52 -9.06 10.01 -5.80
C GLN A 52 -8.48 11.08 -6.73
N ARG A 53 -7.38 11.74 -6.34
CA ARG A 53 -6.69 12.72 -7.20
C ARG A 53 -6.20 12.10 -8.49
N LEU A 54 -5.63 10.89 -8.43
CA LEU A 54 -5.21 10.17 -9.63
C LEU A 54 -6.38 9.89 -10.57
N ALA A 55 -7.53 9.46 -10.04
CA ALA A 55 -8.76 9.22 -10.81
C ALA A 55 -9.30 10.50 -11.46
N ASP A 56 -9.31 11.61 -10.73
CA ASP A 56 -9.74 12.91 -11.24
C ASP A 56 -8.79 13.45 -12.33
N GLU A 57 -7.47 13.32 -12.17
CA GLU A 57 -6.48 13.80 -13.14
C GLU A 57 -6.57 13.08 -14.50
N ILE A 58 -6.89 11.79 -14.49
CA ILE A 58 -6.97 10.99 -15.72
C ILE A 58 -8.41 10.91 -16.28
N GLN A 59 -9.39 11.51 -15.60
CA GLN A 59 -10.81 11.53 -15.97
C GLN A 59 -11.39 10.15 -16.34
N GLN A 60 -10.89 9.09 -15.73
CA GLN A 60 -11.32 7.72 -15.99
C GLN A 60 -11.75 7.07 -14.68
N GLN A 61 -12.75 6.21 -14.76
CA GLN A 61 -13.17 5.40 -13.64
C GLN A 61 -12.06 4.37 -13.35
N ILE A 62 -11.32 4.61 -12.27
CA ILE A 62 -10.38 3.63 -11.72
C ILE A 62 -11.11 2.80 -10.69
N THR A 63 -11.02 1.47 -10.81
CA THR A 63 -11.39 0.58 -9.70
C THR A 63 -10.13 0.25 -8.93
N PHE A 64 -10.10 0.57 -7.64
CA PHE A 64 -9.01 0.24 -6.73
C PHE A 64 -9.45 -0.94 -5.85
N GLU A 65 -8.56 -1.92 -5.70
CA GLU A 65 -8.70 -3.03 -4.77
C GLU A 65 -7.44 -3.11 -3.91
N GLN A 66 -7.60 -3.28 -2.60
CA GLN A 66 -6.47 -3.41 -1.67
C GLN A 66 -6.59 -4.69 -0.86
N ASP A 67 -5.54 -5.51 -0.92
CA ASP A 67 -5.37 -6.68 -0.08
C ASP A 67 -4.25 -6.39 0.93
N VAL A 68 -4.48 -6.74 2.20
CA VAL A 68 -3.46 -6.67 3.25
C VAL A 68 -3.12 -8.08 3.68
N LEU A 69 -1.86 -8.47 3.46
CA LEU A 69 -1.32 -9.73 3.95
C LEU A 69 -0.63 -9.49 5.31
N PRO A 70 -0.79 -10.43 6.26
CA PRO A 70 -0.09 -10.36 7.54
C PRO A 70 1.43 -10.45 7.32
N PRO A 71 2.23 -9.95 8.27
CA PRO A 71 3.67 -10.13 8.23
C PRO A 71 4.03 -11.60 8.17
N THR A 72 5.00 -11.92 7.31
CA THR A 72 5.53 -13.28 7.11
C THR A 72 6.14 -13.93 8.36
N GLY A 73 6.20 -13.22 9.49
CA GLY A 73 6.77 -13.67 10.77
C GLY A 73 5.80 -14.24 11.80
N THR A 74 4.47 -14.22 11.60
CA THR A 74 3.54 -14.84 12.57
C THR A 74 3.46 -16.35 12.35
N ALA A 75 4.45 -17.09 12.85
CA ALA A 75 4.26 -18.50 13.14
C ALA A 75 3.09 -18.63 14.13
N PRO A 76 2.09 -19.50 13.88
CA PRO A 76 1.11 -19.82 14.90
C PRO A 76 1.86 -20.44 16.09
N MET A 77 1.75 -19.84 17.28
CA MET A 77 2.14 -20.50 18.53
C MET A 77 1.25 -21.71 18.79
#